data_AF-A0A1I6GUK9-F1
#
_entry.id   AF-A0A1I6GUK9-F1
#
_cell.length_a   1.000
_cell.length_b   1.000
_cell.length_c   1.000
_cell.angle_alpha   90.00
_cell.angle_beta   90.00
_cell.angle_gamma   90.00
#
_symmetry.space_group_name_H-M   'P 1'
#
loop_
_entity.id
_entity.type
_entity.pdbx_description
1 polymer ?
#
loop_
_entity_poly.entity_id
_entity_poly.type
_entity_poly.pdbx_seq_one_letter_code
_entity_poly.pdbx_strand_id
1 'polypeptide(L)'
;MQTLGWREWGSLPELGIDALKMKVDTGARTSCLHAFKLEPFERNGENWLRIWLHPEQHSDRELMCEAKIHDQREVTDSGGHTELRYVILSTLHLGEFSQPIELTLTNRDTMKFRMLLGRQAMRGHFVVDPDKSYLLGQPGATA
;
A
#
# COMPACT_ATOMS: atom_id res chain seq x y z
N MET A 1 -3.31 -21.40 -2.48
CA MET A 1 -3.37 -20.11 -3.21
C MET A 1 -4.75 -19.54 -2.99
N GLN A 2 -4.85 -18.32 -2.46
CA GLN A 2 -6.14 -17.71 -2.07
C GLN A 2 -6.64 -16.80 -3.20
N THR A 3 -7.96 -16.70 -3.38
CA THR A 3 -8.55 -15.84 -4.42
C THR A 3 -8.85 -14.46 -3.86
N LEU A 4 -8.43 -13.42 -4.58
CA LEU A 4 -8.77 -12.01 -4.31
C LEU A 4 -9.76 -11.52 -5.36
N GLY A 5 -10.67 -10.63 -4.98
CA GLY A 5 -11.40 -9.79 -5.93
C GLY A 5 -10.50 -8.72 -6.55
N TRP A 6 -11.02 -7.94 -7.51
CA TRP A 6 -10.27 -6.81 -8.08
C TRP A 6 -10.03 -5.66 -7.09
N ARG A 7 -10.72 -5.69 -5.95
CA ARG A 7 -10.51 -4.81 -4.80
C ARG A 7 -10.73 -5.59 -3.52
N GLU A 8 -9.92 -5.29 -2.53
CA GLU A 8 -9.92 -5.95 -1.23
C GLU A 8 -9.71 -4.94 -0.11
N TRP A 9 -9.97 -5.40 1.11
CA TRP A 9 -9.51 -4.72 2.31
C TRP A 9 -8.21 -5.34 2.79
N GLY A 10 -7.33 -4.53 3.35
CA GLY A 10 -6.15 -4.99 4.09
C GLY A 10 -5.80 -4.02 5.20
N SER A 11 -4.75 -4.33 5.95
CA SER A 11 -4.19 -3.44 6.98
C SER A 11 -2.67 -3.39 6.92
N LEU A 12 -2.11 -2.29 7.42
CA LEU A 12 -0.68 -2.02 7.54
C LEU A 12 -0.41 -1.56 8.99
N PRO A 13 -0.36 -2.50 9.96
CA PRO A 13 -0.31 -2.16 11.38
C PRO A 13 0.91 -1.32 11.78
N GLU A 14 2.05 -1.57 11.13
CA GLU A 14 3.29 -0.81 11.37
C GLU A 14 3.18 0.66 10.96
N LEU A 15 2.24 0.98 10.07
CA LEU A 15 1.95 2.35 9.64
C LEU A 15 0.75 2.95 10.40
N GLY A 16 0.12 2.20 11.31
CA GLY A 16 -1.08 2.61 12.04
C GLY A 16 -2.38 2.53 11.23
N ILE A 17 -2.41 1.74 10.14
CA ILE A 17 -3.58 1.61 9.27
C ILE A 17 -4.29 0.29 9.56
N ASP A 18 -5.39 0.35 10.30
CA ASP A 18 -6.16 -0.84 10.70
C ASP A 18 -7.05 -1.41 9.59
N ALA A 19 -7.50 -0.56 8.66
CA ALA A 19 -8.30 -0.97 7.52
C ALA A 19 -8.13 0.01 6.35
N LEU A 20 -7.92 -0.55 5.16
CA LEU A 20 -7.63 0.19 3.93
C LEU A 20 -8.21 -0.55 2.74
N LYS A 21 -8.95 0.17 1.89
CA LYS A 21 -9.38 -0.35 0.58
C LYS A 21 -8.22 -0.25 -0.41
N MET A 22 -7.88 -1.38 -1.01
CA MET A 22 -6.87 -1.46 -2.06
C MET A 22 -7.47 -1.98 -3.37
N LYS A 23 -6.93 -1.48 -4.48
CA LYS A 23 -7.14 -2.10 -5.80
C LYS A 23 -6.12 -3.21 -5.97
N VAL A 24 -6.56 -4.39 -6.35
CA VAL A 24 -5.69 -5.50 -6.73
C VAL A 24 -5.28 -5.27 -8.18
N ASP A 25 -4.01 -4.92 -8.40
CA ASP A 25 -3.52 -4.38 -9.66
C ASP A 25 -2.45 -5.28 -10.27
N THR A 26 -2.88 -6.19 -11.14
CA THR A 26 -1.97 -7.06 -11.89
C THR A 26 -1.11 -6.30 -12.90
N GLY A 27 -1.39 -5.02 -13.20
CA GLY A 27 -0.55 -4.14 -14.01
C GLY A 27 0.61 -3.53 -13.22
N ALA A 28 0.45 -3.32 -11.91
CA ALA A 28 1.49 -2.79 -11.04
C ALA A 28 2.55 -3.84 -10.68
N ARG A 29 3.84 -3.52 -10.84
CA ARG A 29 4.94 -4.39 -10.41
C ARG A 29 5.05 -4.42 -8.87
N THR A 30 5.23 -3.25 -8.28
CA THR A 30 5.39 -3.04 -6.83
C THR A 30 4.10 -2.43 -6.28
N SER A 31 3.73 -2.81 -5.06
CA SER A 31 2.59 -2.20 -4.37
C SER A 31 2.86 -0.72 -4.10
N CYS A 32 1.80 0.07 -4.06
CA CYS A 32 1.91 1.52 -3.91
C CYS A 32 0.93 2.03 -2.87
N LEU A 33 1.38 2.91 -1.98
CA LEU A 33 0.57 3.55 -0.95
C LEU A 33 0.55 5.07 -1.18
N HIS A 34 -0.63 5.65 -1.02
CA HIS A 34 -0.85 7.09 -1.05
C HIS A 34 -0.16 7.75 0.15
N ALA A 35 0.71 8.71 -0.12
CA ALA A 35 1.23 9.65 0.87
C ALA A 35 1.11 11.07 0.32
N PHE A 36 0.56 11.99 1.09
CA PHE A 36 0.38 13.38 0.64
C PHE A 36 1.57 14.27 1.03
N LYS A 37 2.36 13.86 2.04
CA LYS A 37 3.61 14.52 2.42
C LYS A 37 4.64 13.46 2.83
N LEU A 38 5.89 13.68 2.41
CA LEU A 38 7.05 12.85 2.74
C LEU A 38 8.19 13.78 3.18
N GLU A 39 8.84 13.45 4.29
CA GLU A 39 9.95 14.22 4.84
C GLU A 39 11.08 13.27 5.27
N PRO A 40 12.15 13.14 4.47
CA PRO A 40 13.29 12.29 4.84
C PRO A 40 14.05 12.92 6.00
N PHE A 41 14.54 12.08 6.92
CA PHE A 41 15.37 12.50 8.04
C PHE A 41 16.36 11.40 8.42
N GLU A 42 17.40 11.77 9.17
CA GLU A 42 18.36 10.81 9.72
C GLU A 42 18.04 10.52 11.19
N ARG A 43 18.09 9.24 11.57
CA ARG A 43 18.02 8.82 12.98
C ARG A 43 19.04 7.72 13.22
N ASN A 44 19.98 7.98 14.14
CA ASN A 44 21.06 7.06 14.50
C ASN A 44 21.90 6.59 13.29
N GLY A 45 22.18 7.49 12.33
CA GLY A 45 22.94 7.16 11.12
C GLY A 45 22.15 6.36 10.06
N GLU A 46 20.86 6.13 10.26
CA GLU A 46 19.98 5.47 9.28
C GLU A 46 19.06 6.50 8.61
N ASN A 47 18.73 6.24 7.34
CA ASN A 47 17.78 7.05 6.58
C ASN A 47 16.34 6.63 6.90
N TRP A 48 15.55 7.57 7.41
CA TRP A 48 14.15 7.40 7.74
C TRP A 48 13.28 8.37 6.94
N LEU A 49 11.99 8.07 6.92
CA LEU A 49 10.99 8.86 6.24
C LEU A 49 9.83 9.10 7.20
N ARG A 50 9.47 10.37 7.40
CA ARG A 50 8.19 10.75 8.00
C ARG A 50 7.16 10.84 6.90
N ILE A 51 6.04 10.14 7.11
CA ILE A 51 5.03 9.88 6.08
C ILE A 51 3.69 10.36 6.62
N TRP A 52 3.00 11.20 5.85
CA TRP A 52 1.64 11.60 6.15
C TRP A 52 0.67 10.99 5.15
N LEU A 53 -0.38 10.38 5.68
CA LEU A 53 -1.32 9.53 4.98
C LEU A 53 -2.75 10.01 5.22
N HIS A 54 -3.59 9.90 4.19
CA HIS A 54 -5.05 9.85 4.34
C HIS A 54 -5.49 8.38 4.21
N PRO A 55 -5.62 7.62 5.33
CA PRO A 55 -5.94 6.20 5.28
C PRO A 55 -7.36 5.94 4.76
N GLU A 56 -8.27 6.88 5.04
CA GLU A 56 -9.68 6.79 4.67
C GLU A 56 -9.98 7.63 3.41
N GLN A 57 -10.97 7.18 2.65
CA GLN A 57 -11.50 7.96 1.53
C GLN A 57 -12.55 8.93 2.06
N HIS A 58 -12.57 10.16 1.50
CA HIS A 58 -13.54 11.19 1.86
C HIS A 58 -13.54 11.56 3.36
N SER A 59 -12.36 11.48 3.98
CA SER A 59 -12.13 11.79 5.38
C SER A 59 -10.93 12.73 5.45
N ASP A 60 -11.01 13.73 6.33
CA ASP A 60 -9.90 14.64 6.64
C ASP A 60 -8.98 14.04 7.72
N ARG A 61 -9.18 12.75 8.06
CA ARG A 61 -8.30 12.06 9.01
C ARG A 61 -6.91 11.93 8.42
N GLU A 62 -5.96 12.59 9.07
CA GLU A 62 -4.54 12.44 8.80
C GLU A 62 -3.92 11.42 9.76
N LEU A 63 -2.96 10.67 9.25
CA LEU A 63 -2.12 9.77 10.01
C LEU A 63 -0.65 10.06 9.67
N MET A 64 0.18 10.23 10.71
CA MET A 64 1.61 10.36 10.55
C MET A 64 2.29 9.10 11.08
N CYS A 65 3.19 8.53 10.30
CA CYS A 65 4.03 7.42 10.69
C CYS A 65 5.47 7.62 10.21
N GLU A 66 6.39 6.82 10.74
CA GLU A 66 7.79 6.83 10.36
C GLU A 66 8.23 5.43 9.94
N ALA A 67 8.96 5.33 8.83
CA ALA A 67 9.51 4.07 8.34
C ALA A 67 10.94 4.26 7.83
N LYS A 68 11.75 3.21 7.89
CA LYS A 68 13.09 3.22 7.28
C LYS A 68 12.96 3.34 5.77
N ILE A 69 13.80 4.15 5.15
CA ILE A 69 13.92 4.18 3.70
C ILE A 69 14.61 2.88 3.29
N HIS A 70 13.89 2.00 2.60
CA HIS A 70 14.43 0.74 2.11
C HIS A 70 15.19 0.93 0.80
N ASP A 71 14.63 1.72 -0.11
CA ASP A 71 15.17 1.97 -1.45
C ASP A 71 14.57 3.28 -2.01
N GLN A 72 15.11 3.77 -3.13
CA GLN A 72 14.49 4.77 -3.98
C GLN A 72 14.48 4.25 -5.41
N ARG A 73 13.33 4.31 -6.08
CA ARG A 73 13.16 3.68 -7.39
C ARG A 73 12.41 4.56 -8.36
N GLU A 74 12.91 4.64 -9.58
CA GLU A 74 12.16 5.23 -10.69
C GLU A 74 10.94 4.36 -11.00
N VAL A 75 9.76 4.97 -10.99
CA VAL A 75 8.50 4.32 -11.31
C VAL A 75 7.82 5.09 -12.43
N THR A 76 7.53 4.39 -13.52
CA THR A 76 6.73 4.91 -14.63
C THR A 76 5.27 4.51 -14.43
N ASP A 77 4.37 5.50 -14.44
CA ASP A 77 2.93 5.25 -14.37
C ASP A 77 2.34 4.90 -15.75
N SER A 78 1.04 4.60 -15.77
CA SER A 78 0.32 4.26 -17.01
C SER A 78 0.20 5.44 -17.99
N GLY A 79 0.45 6.68 -17.54
CA GLY A 79 0.49 7.86 -18.40
C GLY A 79 1.88 8.10 -19.03
N GLY A 80 2.89 7.31 -18.66
CA GLY A 80 4.26 7.45 -19.13
C GLY A 80 5.09 8.44 -18.31
N HIS A 81 4.54 9.00 -17.22
CA HIS A 81 5.30 9.86 -16.32
C HIS A 81 6.20 9.01 -15.43
N THR A 82 7.46 9.40 -15.33
CA THR A 82 8.45 8.73 -14.48
C THR A 82 8.79 9.62 -13.30
N GLU A 83 8.76 9.05 -12.10
CA GLU A 83 9.13 9.74 -10.87
C GLU A 83 9.98 8.85 -9.96
N LEU A 84 10.91 9.46 -9.23
CA LEU A 84 11.70 8.77 -8.20
C LEU A 84 10.87 8.66 -6.92
N ARG A 85 10.51 7.45 -6.51
CA ARG A 85 9.71 7.20 -5.31
C ARG A 85 10.53 6.56 -4.20
N TYR A 86 10.27 6.98 -2.96
CA TYR A 86 10.72 6.23 -1.79
C TYR A 86 10.02 4.88 -1.71
N VAL A 87 10.78 3.86 -1.33
CA VAL A 87 10.31 2.52 -1.02
C VAL A 87 10.49 2.26 0.46
N ILE A 88 9.45 1.73 1.10
CA ILE A 88 9.50 1.24 2.47
C ILE A 88 9.10 -0.24 2.48
N LEU A 89 9.46 -0.95 3.54
CA LEU A 89 8.89 -2.26 3.85
C LEU A 89 7.79 -2.07 4.88
N SER A 90 6.67 -2.75 4.68
CA SER A 90 5.68 -2.90 5.74
C SER A 90 4.96 -4.24 5.66
N THR A 91 4.58 -4.79 6.82
CA THR A 91 3.78 -6.02 6.90
C THR A 91 2.34 -5.76 6.46
N LEU A 92 1.94 -6.37 5.34
CA LEU A 92 0.56 -6.37 4.86
C LEU A 92 -0.22 -7.51 5.49
N HIS A 93 -1.36 -7.19 6.10
CA HIS A 93 -2.36 -8.17 6.50
C HIS A 93 -3.50 -8.18 5.48
N LEU A 94 -3.80 -9.36 4.93
CA LEU A 94 -4.82 -9.58 3.92
C LEU A 94 -5.42 -10.99 4.07
N GLY A 95 -6.58 -11.11 4.72
CA GLY A 95 -7.09 -12.42 5.14
C GLY A 95 -6.06 -13.13 6.02
N GLU A 96 -5.64 -14.33 5.61
CA GLU A 96 -4.62 -15.14 6.31
C GLU A 96 -3.18 -14.76 5.94
N PHE A 97 -2.99 -13.88 4.95
CA PHE A 97 -1.67 -13.44 4.53
C PHE A 97 -1.17 -12.34 5.47
N SER A 98 -0.01 -12.57 6.09
CA SER A 98 0.73 -11.60 6.88
C SER A 98 2.21 -11.71 6.52
N GLN A 99 2.68 -10.84 5.62
CA GLN A 99 4.08 -10.83 5.18
C GLN A 99 4.55 -9.40 4.87
N PRO A 100 5.86 -9.12 5.01
CA PRO A 100 6.44 -7.86 4.59
C PRO A 100 6.36 -7.69 3.07
N ILE A 101 5.95 -6.50 2.62
CA ILE A 101 5.91 -6.13 1.22
C ILE A 101 6.64 -4.80 1.00
N GLU A 102 7.18 -4.61 -0.22
CA GLU A 102 7.63 -3.30 -0.66
C GLU A 102 6.45 -2.40 -1.01
N LEU A 103 6.49 -1.17 -0.51
CA LEU A 103 5.54 -0.11 -0.81
C LEU A 103 6.27 1.10 -1.40
N THR A 104 5.95 1.46 -2.64
CA THR A 104 6.33 2.77 -3.19
C THR A 104 5.35 3.83 -2.69
N LEU A 105 5.86 4.98 -2.26
CA LEU A 105 5.05 6.09 -1.78
C LEU A 105 4.88 7.14 -2.87
N THR A 106 3.64 7.57 -3.13
CA THR A 106 3.34 8.65 -4.10
C THR A 106 2.04 9.36 -3.74
N ASN A 107 1.87 10.60 -4.21
CA ASN A 107 0.58 11.28 -4.09
C ASN A 107 -0.43 10.63 -5.06
N ARG A 108 -1.61 10.31 -4.53
CA ARG A 108 -2.71 9.66 -5.25
C ARG A 108 -4.05 10.32 -4.92
N ASP A 109 -4.06 11.61 -4.59
CA ASP A 109 -5.25 12.31 -4.10
C ASP A 109 -6.42 12.34 -5.08
N THR A 110 -6.11 12.34 -6.38
CA THR A 110 -7.11 12.29 -7.45
C THR A 110 -7.62 10.87 -7.73
N MET A 111 -7.05 9.85 -7.08
CA MET A 111 -7.31 8.44 -7.39
C MET A 111 -8.28 7.81 -6.40
N LYS A 112 -9.16 6.95 -6.91
CA LYS A 112 -10.15 6.25 -6.10
C LYS A 112 -9.55 5.36 -5.00
N PHE A 113 -8.39 4.75 -5.20
CA PHE A 113 -7.79 3.83 -4.22
C PHE A 113 -6.48 4.40 -3.68
N ARG A 114 -6.40 4.44 -2.34
CA ARG A 114 -5.22 4.88 -1.58
C ARG A 114 -4.09 3.85 -1.64
N MET A 115 -4.38 2.59 -1.99
CA MET A 115 -3.35 1.58 -2.20
C MET A 115 -3.60 0.74 -3.46
N LEU A 116 -2.51 0.37 -4.12
CA LEU A 116 -2.45 -0.66 -5.15
C LEU A 116 -1.69 -1.87 -4.60
N LEU A 117 -2.26 -3.07 -4.72
CA LEU A 117 -1.56 -4.32 -4.47
C LEU A 117 -0.92 -4.80 -5.77
N GLY A 118 0.41 -4.78 -5.84
CA GLY A 118 1.18 -5.13 -7.03
C GLY A 118 1.58 -6.61 -7.10
N ARG A 119 2.05 -7.04 -8.27
CA ARG A 119 2.42 -8.45 -8.55
C ARG A 119 3.50 -9.01 -7.63
N GLN A 120 4.46 -8.19 -7.16
CA GLN A 120 5.50 -8.67 -6.25
C GLN A 120 4.93 -9.20 -4.93
N ALA A 121 3.96 -8.50 -4.34
CA ALA A 121 3.28 -8.96 -3.14
C ALA A 121 2.37 -10.16 -3.41
N MET A 122 1.81 -10.27 -4.63
CA MET A 122 0.87 -11.34 -4.96
C MET A 122 1.50 -12.68 -5.36
N ARG A 123 2.72 -12.65 -5.90
CA ARG A 123 3.35 -13.78 -6.57
C ARG A 123 3.45 -14.99 -5.63
N GLY A 124 2.84 -16.11 -6.03
CA GLY A 124 2.89 -17.37 -5.28
C GLY A 124 1.86 -17.48 -4.16
N HIS A 125 1.10 -16.42 -3.88
CA HIS A 125 0.13 -16.37 -2.79
C HIS A 125 -1.33 -16.27 -3.28
N PHE A 126 -1.57 -15.54 -4.37
CA PHE A 126 -2.92 -15.19 -4.80
C PHE A 126 -3.23 -15.44 -6.28
N VAL A 127 -4.52 -15.62 -6.56
CA VAL A 127 -5.17 -15.49 -7.88
C VAL A 127 -6.19 -14.36 -7.81
N VAL A 128 -6.37 -13.62 -8.91
CA VAL A 128 -7.32 -12.50 -8.98
C VAL A 128 -8.56 -12.91 -9.79
N ASP A 129 -9.73 -12.80 -9.18
CA ASP A 129 -11.04 -12.91 -9.83
C ASP A 129 -11.60 -11.49 -10.06
N PRO A 130 -11.63 -11.01 -11.31
CA PRO A 130 -12.07 -9.66 -11.63
C PRO A 130 -13.58 -9.44 -11.43
N ASP A 131 -14.39 -10.51 -11.32
CA ASP A 131 -15.84 -10.42 -11.13
C ASP A 131 -16.22 -10.27 -9.64
N LYS A 132 -15.25 -10.36 -8.73
CA LYS A 132 -15.46 -10.35 -7.29
C LYS A 132 -14.85 -9.13 -6.61
N SER A 133 -15.30 -8.85 -5.39
CA SER A 133 -14.78 -7.77 -4.54
C SER A 133 -14.89 -8.18 -3.08
N TYR A 134 -13.90 -7.80 -2.28
CA TYR A 134 -13.91 -7.95 -0.82
C TYR A 134 -14.14 -9.41 -0.36
N LEU A 135 -13.54 -10.37 -1.07
CA LEU A 135 -13.71 -11.80 -0.75
C LEU A 135 -13.17 -12.15 0.64
N LEU A 136 -12.23 -11.36 1.16
CA LEU A 136 -11.59 -11.61 2.45
C LEU A 136 -12.19 -10.81 3.61
N GLY A 137 -13.26 -10.03 3.35
CA GLY A 137 -13.90 -9.18 4.36
C GLY A 137 -13.02 -8.01 4.81
N GLN A 138 -13.53 -7.22 5.75
CA GLN A 138 -12.79 -6.09 6.34
C GLN A 138 -12.03 -6.58 7.59
N PRO A 139 -10.74 -6.22 7.77
CA PRO A 139 -10.00 -6.51 9.00
C PRO A 139 -10.76 -6.03 10.24
N GLY A 140 -10.88 -6.90 11.25
CA GLY A 140 -11.54 -6.57 12.53
C GLY A 140 -13.08 -6.55 12.50
N ALA A 141 -13.72 -6.73 11.34
CA ALA A 141 -15.16 -6.98 11.31
C ALA A 141 -15.43 -8.43 11.76
N THR A 142 -16.01 -8.61 12.94
CA THR A 142 -16.64 -9.89 13.28
C THR A 142 -17.78 -10.16 12.30
N ALA A 143 -17.79 -11.35 11.71
CA ALA A 143 -18.88 -11.83 10.85
C ALA A 143 -20.23 -11.81 11.57
#